data_AF-A0A849NJI2-F1
#
_entry.id   AF-A0A849NJI2-F1
#
_cell.length_a   1.000
_cell.length_b   1.000
_cell.length_c   1.000
_cell.angle_alpha   90.00
_cell.angle_beta   90.00
_cell.angle_gamma   90.00
#
_symmetry.space_group_name_H-M   'P 1'
#
loop_
_entity.id
_entity.type
_entity.pdbx_description
1 polymer ?
#
loop_
_entity_poly.entity_id
_entity_poly.type
_entity_poly.pdbx_seq_one_letter_code
_entity_poly.pdbx_strand_id
1 'polypeptide(L)'
;MELFYTISVVFISRLIFLFRDEALSIKDAVIKAVIMIIPLLVFTINLHLILFLIAALIIITGFYFIELKKRAAVLNVSRVIELLLILIAANILFSSSFEITFNENVIASIKGFKKYFRIMEFISIENMEYFWIMFSGVLFVMNELNIVIRILFELFGLISNGSDEQVTDKNELKAGRIIGILERVIIFILVIANQYGAMGLVIAAKAFARFKAMDEKNFAEYVLIGTLLSALLSLFSAVIIKTMLM
;
A
#
# COMPACT_ATOMS: atom_id res chain seq x y z
N MET A 1 4.16 3.12 18.14
CA MET A 1 3.13 3.92 17.40
C MET A 1 3.72 4.71 16.22
N GLU A 2 4.80 5.45 16.45
CA GLU A 2 5.47 6.41 15.57
C GLU A 2 5.94 5.77 14.26
N LEU A 3 6.53 4.58 14.33
CA LEU A 3 6.96 3.83 13.16
C LEU A 3 5.78 3.51 12.23
N PHE A 4 4.66 3.02 12.76
CA PHE A 4 3.49 2.68 11.95
C PHE A 4 2.77 3.92 11.38
N TYR A 5 2.81 5.04 12.09
CA TYR A 5 2.40 6.34 11.52
C TYR A 5 3.26 6.68 10.30
N THR A 6 4.58 6.63 10.45
CA THR A 6 5.53 6.91 9.36
C THR A 6 5.34 5.97 8.18
N ILE A 7 5.19 4.66 8.42
CA ILE A 7 4.90 3.66 7.38
C ILE A 7 3.60 4.01 6.65
N SER A 8 2.55 4.41 7.38
CA SER A 8 1.28 4.84 6.78
C SER A 8 1.46 6.06 5.88
N VAL A 9 2.23 7.06 6.32
CA VAL A 9 2.56 8.26 5.52
C VAL A 9 3.31 7.87 4.23
N VAL A 10 4.29 6.96 4.34
CA VAL A 10 5.00 6.42 3.17
C VAL A 10 4.04 5.76 2.19
N PHE A 11 3.13 4.89 2.65
CA PHE A 11 2.15 4.25 1.78
C PHE A 11 1.17 5.26 1.16
N ILE A 12 0.72 6.28 1.91
CA ILE A 12 -0.16 7.34 1.37
C ILE A 12 0.54 8.07 0.22
N SER A 13 1.81 8.45 0.38
CA SER A 13 2.58 9.12 -0.68
C SER A 13 2.66 8.30 -1.98
N ARG A 14 2.52 6.98 -1.87
CA ARG A 14 2.65 6.02 -2.96
C ARG A 14 1.32 5.62 -3.59
N LEU A 15 0.17 6.06 -3.05
CA LEU A 15 -1.14 5.86 -3.67
C LEU A 15 -1.23 6.44 -5.09
N ILE A 16 -0.34 7.36 -5.45
CA ILE A 16 -0.20 7.89 -6.81
C ILE A 16 0.06 6.79 -7.86
N PHE A 17 0.67 5.67 -7.46
CA PHE A 17 0.95 4.53 -8.33
C PHE A 17 -0.28 3.64 -8.58
N LEU A 18 -1.36 3.81 -7.80
CA LEU A 18 -2.51 2.91 -7.84
C LEU A 18 -3.10 2.79 -9.24
N PHE A 19 -3.21 3.90 -9.98
CA PHE A 19 -3.75 3.94 -11.34
C PHE A 19 -2.72 4.33 -12.40
N ARG A 20 -1.42 4.20 -12.11
CA ARG A 20 -0.34 4.67 -12.99
C ARG A 20 0.70 3.60 -13.26
N ASP A 21 0.78 3.22 -14.53
CA ASP A 21 1.73 2.22 -15.01
C ASP A 21 2.96 2.87 -15.68
N GLU A 22 2.88 4.17 -15.98
CA GLU A 22 3.96 4.97 -16.56
C GLU A 22 4.86 5.62 -15.50
N ALA A 23 6.02 6.12 -15.92
CA ALA A 23 6.94 6.87 -15.05
C ALA A 23 6.28 8.14 -14.46
N LEU A 24 6.71 8.53 -13.26
CA LEU A 24 6.20 9.76 -12.63
C LEU A 24 6.56 11.00 -13.44
N SER A 25 5.63 11.96 -13.54
CA SER A 25 5.98 13.33 -13.97
C SER A 25 6.64 14.09 -12.82
N ILE A 26 7.30 15.21 -13.13
CA ILE A 26 7.91 16.05 -12.09
C ILE A 26 6.88 16.55 -11.07
N LYS A 27 5.64 16.85 -11.52
CA LYS A 27 4.56 17.29 -10.64
C LYS A 27 4.18 16.19 -9.66
N ASP A 28 4.14 14.94 -10.13
CA ASP A 28 3.77 13.79 -9.34
C ASP A 28 4.86 13.41 -8.33
N ALA A 29 6.14 13.53 -8.72
CA ALA A 29 7.26 13.35 -7.82
C ALA A 29 7.25 14.40 -6.68
N VAL A 30 6.93 15.66 -7.02
CA VAL A 30 6.76 16.73 -6.02
C VAL A 30 5.58 16.43 -5.09
N ILE A 31 4.42 16.04 -5.63
CA ILE A 31 3.24 15.67 -4.83
C ILE A 31 3.58 14.53 -3.86
N LYS A 32 4.24 13.47 -4.35
CA LYS A 32 4.70 12.36 -3.52
C LYS A 32 5.62 12.83 -2.38
N ALA A 33 6.62 13.66 -2.69
CA ALA A 33 7.52 14.21 -1.67
C ALA A 33 6.78 15.07 -0.64
N VAL A 34 5.85 15.92 -1.08
CA VAL A 34 5.03 16.78 -0.21
C VAL A 34 4.17 15.94 0.73
N ILE A 35 3.47 14.93 0.19
CA ILE A 35 2.63 14.01 0.97
C ILE A 35 3.47 13.20 1.96
N MET A 36 4.72 12.87 1.62
CA MET A 36 5.61 12.17 2.54
C MET A 36 6.14 13.09 3.66
N ILE A 37 6.55 14.32 3.33
CA ILE A 37 7.27 15.20 4.27
C ILE A 37 6.32 15.92 5.21
N ILE A 38 5.23 16.52 4.71
CA ILE A 38 4.36 17.40 5.52
C ILE A 38 3.78 16.67 6.75
N PRO A 39 3.20 15.46 6.62
CA PRO A 39 2.62 14.77 7.76
C PRO A 39 3.65 14.37 8.82
N LEU A 40 4.93 14.28 8.49
CA LEU A 40 5.99 13.93 9.45
C LEU A 40 6.43 15.12 10.32
N LEU A 41 6.00 16.34 9.98
CA LEU A 41 6.25 17.54 10.80
C LEU A 41 5.46 17.54 12.13
N VAL A 42 4.59 16.54 12.34
CA VAL A 42 3.91 16.31 13.64
C VAL A 42 4.85 15.81 14.73
N PHE A 43 6.05 15.32 14.36
CA PHE A 43 7.07 14.89 15.29
C PHE A 43 7.85 16.07 15.87
N THR A 44 8.53 15.84 16.99
CA THR A 44 9.50 16.80 17.53
C THR A 44 10.64 16.99 16.54
N ILE A 45 11.00 18.25 16.28
CA ILE A 45 12.08 18.57 15.34
C ILE A 45 13.40 18.25 16.03
N ASN A 46 13.98 17.10 15.70
CA ASN A 46 15.30 16.67 16.11
C ASN A 46 16.19 16.38 14.90
N LEU A 47 17.49 16.19 15.12
CA LEU A 47 18.45 15.90 14.06
C LEU A 47 18.06 14.62 13.28
N HIS A 48 17.55 13.60 13.98
CA HIS A 48 17.20 12.31 13.39
C HIS A 48 16.03 12.40 12.41
N LEU A 49 15.00 13.18 12.74
CA LEU A 49 13.89 13.49 11.85
C LEU A 49 14.38 14.23 10.61
N ILE A 50 15.26 15.23 10.77
CA ILE A 50 15.84 15.97 9.64
C ILE A 50 16.63 15.02 8.73
N LEU A 51 17.47 14.15 9.30
CA LEU A 51 18.21 13.14 8.55
C LEU A 51 17.29 12.17 7.80
N PHE A 52 16.19 11.73 8.42
CA PHE A 52 15.19 10.90 7.75
C PHE A 52 14.57 11.61 6.55
N LEU A 53 14.14 12.86 6.72
CA LEU A 53 13.52 13.65 5.66
C LEU A 53 14.49 13.90 4.50
N ILE A 54 15.77 14.16 4.80
CA ILE A 54 16.80 14.31 3.77
C ILE A 54 17.02 12.99 3.03
N ALA A 55 17.18 11.88 3.75
CA ALA A 55 17.36 10.55 3.13
C ALA A 55 16.16 10.19 2.24
N ALA A 56 14.94 10.43 2.72
CA ALA A 56 13.72 10.23 1.96
C ALA A 56 13.68 11.07 0.67
N LEU A 57 14.04 12.35 0.74
CA LEU A 57 14.09 13.24 -0.41
C LEU A 57 15.12 12.77 -1.45
N ILE A 58 16.31 12.35 -0.99
CA ILE A 58 17.36 11.80 -1.85
C ILE A 58 16.88 10.52 -2.54
N ILE A 59 16.23 9.61 -1.80
CA ILE A 59 15.69 8.38 -2.37
C ILE A 59 14.60 8.69 -3.40
N ILE A 60 13.61 9.53 -3.08
CA ILE A 60 12.52 9.88 -4.00
C ILE A 60 13.07 10.50 -5.28
N THR A 61 13.98 11.47 -5.16
CA THR A 61 14.56 12.16 -6.32
C THR A 61 15.44 11.23 -7.14
N GLY A 62 16.27 10.40 -6.50
CA GLY A 62 17.09 9.39 -7.16
C GLY A 62 16.27 8.38 -7.94
N PHE A 63 15.19 7.85 -7.35
CA PHE A 63 14.30 6.91 -8.02
C PHE A 63 13.47 7.55 -9.13
N TYR A 64 13.06 8.81 -8.99
CA TYR A 64 12.45 9.57 -10.09
C TYR A 64 13.37 9.60 -11.32
N PHE A 65 14.65 9.93 -11.16
CA PHE A 65 15.61 9.93 -12.28
C PHE A 65 15.83 8.53 -12.89
N ILE A 66 15.77 7.48 -12.07
CA ILE A 66 15.85 6.10 -12.54
C ILE A 66 14.61 5.73 -13.36
N GLU A 67 13.41 6.11 -12.91
CA GLU A 67 12.16 5.85 -13.64
C GLU A 67 12.16 6.50 -15.03
N LEU A 68 12.67 7.73 -15.16
CA LEU A 68 12.77 8.42 -16.46
C LEU A 68 13.63 7.70 -17.49
N LYS A 69 14.60 6.89 -17.04
CA LYS A 69 15.55 6.18 -17.91
C LYS A 69 15.16 4.72 -18.18
N LYS A 70 14.20 4.18 -17.45
CA LYS A 70 13.82 2.76 -17.52
C LYS A 70 12.63 2.53 -18.44
N ARG A 71 12.59 1.33 -19.03
CA ARG A 71 11.41 0.81 -19.74
C ARG A 71 10.33 0.43 -18.73
N ALA A 72 9.06 0.46 -19.17
CA ALA A 72 7.88 0.19 -18.33
C ALA A 72 8.01 -1.08 -17.48
N ALA A 73 8.54 -2.18 -18.04
CA ALA A 73 8.70 -3.46 -17.35
C ALA A 73 9.63 -3.43 -16.11
N VAL A 74 10.56 -2.47 -16.02
CA VAL A 74 11.51 -2.41 -14.89
C VAL A 74 11.07 -1.35 -13.86
N LEU A 75 9.98 -0.62 -14.12
CA LEU A 75 9.45 0.42 -13.23
C LEU A 75 8.92 -0.18 -11.93
N ASN A 76 8.18 -1.29 -12.00
CA ASN A 76 7.60 -1.93 -10.81
C ASN A 76 8.71 -2.38 -9.84
N VAL A 77 9.79 -2.97 -10.37
CA VAL A 77 10.96 -3.37 -9.57
C VAL A 77 11.62 -2.16 -8.91
N SER A 78 11.84 -1.05 -9.65
CA SER A 78 12.39 0.16 -9.02
C SER A 78 11.50 0.72 -7.92
N ARG A 79 10.18 0.71 -8.09
CA ARG A 79 9.23 1.17 -7.07
C ARG A 79 9.31 0.33 -5.79
N VAL A 80 9.49 -0.99 -5.91
CA VAL A 80 9.66 -1.87 -4.74
C VAL A 80 10.99 -1.60 -4.05
N ILE A 81 12.09 -1.45 -4.80
CA ILE A 81 13.40 -1.14 -4.20
C ILE A 81 13.35 0.20 -3.47
N GLU A 82 12.72 1.23 -4.07
CA GLU A 82 12.52 2.52 -3.42
C GLU A 82 11.77 2.37 -2.09
N LEU A 83 10.70 1.57 -2.07
CA LEU A 83 9.93 1.31 -0.86
C LEU A 83 10.80 0.70 0.23
N LEU A 84 11.53 -0.36 -0.13
CA LEU A 84 12.38 -1.09 0.80
C LEU A 84 13.43 -0.18 1.41
N LEU A 85 14.08 0.66 0.61
CA LEU A 85 15.07 1.63 1.11
C LEU A 85 14.45 2.62 2.10
N ILE A 86 13.26 3.15 1.81
CA ILE A 86 12.55 4.08 2.71
C ILE A 86 12.13 3.36 4.00
N LEU A 87 11.61 2.13 3.92
CA LEU A 87 11.19 1.37 5.10
C LEU A 87 12.38 0.97 5.98
N ILE A 88 13.52 0.61 5.37
CA ILE A 88 14.76 0.35 6.09
C ILE A 88 15.24 1.62 6.80
N ALA A 89 15.26 2.76 6.09
CA ALA A 89 15.63 4.04 6.69
C ALA A 89 14.70 4.43 7.85
N ALA A 90 13.38 4.24 7.69
CA ALA A 90 12.41 4.48 8.74
C ALA A 90 12.63 3.55 9.94
N ASN A 91 12.85 2.25 9.73
CA ASN A 91 13.09 1.31 10.82
C ASN A 91 14.37 1.65 11.61
N ILE A 92 15.46 2.00 10.92
CA ILE A 92 16.72 2.42 11.56
C ILE A 92 16.48 3.68 12.40
N LEU A 93 15.84 4.71 11.83
CA LEU A 93 15.73 6.03 12.47
C LEU A 93 14.62 6.11 13.53
N PHE A 94 13.61 5.24 13.48
CA PHE A 94 12.58 5.11 14.51
C PHE A 94 12.86 3.96 15.49
N SER A 95 14.05 3.35 15.43
CA SER A 95 14.49 2.39 16.45
C SER A 95 14.68 3.08 17.81
N SER A 96 14.68 2.29 18.89
CA SER A 96 14.73 2.77 20.29
C SER A 96 15.93 3.66 20.63
N SER A 97 16.90 3.82 19.74
CA SER A 97 18.11 4.61 19.96
C SER A 97 17.97 6.10 19.60
N PHE A 98 16.92 6.52 18.88
CA PHE A 98 16.86 7.86 18.27
C PHE A 98 15.70 8.75 18.75
N GLU A 99 14.86 8.27 19.67
CA GLU A 99 13.81 9.03 20.40
C GLU A 99 12.97 10.00 19.53
N ILE A 100 12.58 9.60 18.31
CA ILE A 100 11.63 10.39 17.52
C ILE A 100 10.24 10.22 18.15
N THR A 101 9.71 11.30 18.73
CA THR A 101 8.43 11.31 19.44
C THR A 101 7.49 12.36 18.86
N PHE A 102 6.18 12.16 19.04
CA PHE A 102 5.18 13.15 18.65
C PHE A 102 5.36 14.46 19.42
N ASN A 103 5.15 15.59 18.75
CA ASN A 103 5.23 16.90 19.37
C ASN A 103 4.12 17.06 20.43
N GLU A 104 4.51 17.44 21.65
CA GLU A 104 3.57 17.62 22.78
C GLU A 104 2.45 18.61 22.46
N ASN A 105 2.74 19.67 21.70
CA ASN A 105 1.73 20.66 21.29
C ASN A 105 0.68 20.03 20.37
N VAL A 106 1.09 19.10 19.49
CA VAL A 106 0.18 18.37 18.61
C VAL A 106 -0.69 17.41 19.43
N ILE A 107 -0.09 16.67 20.35
CA ILE A 107 -0.82 15.78 21.27
C ILE A 107 -1.83 16.58 22.11
N ALA A 108 -1.43 17.73 22.66
CA ALA A 108 -2.29 18.61 23.43
C ALA A 108 -3.45 19.15 22.59
N SER A 109 -3.19 19.52 21.33
CA SER A 109 -4.22 19.97 20.39
C SER A 109 -5.23 18.86 20.08
N ILE A 110 -4.77 17.62 19.87
CA ILE A 110 -5.65 16.45 19.66
C ILE A 110 -6.49 16.18 20.91
N LYS A 111 -5.90 16.21 22.11
CA LYS A 111 -6.61 16.05 23.38
C LYS A 111 -7.66 17.17 23.58
N GLY A 112 -7.32 18.41 23.25
CA GLY A 112 -8.23 19.55 23.30
C GLY A 112 -9.39 19.39 22.31
N PHE A 113 -9.12 18.92 21.09
CA PHE A 113 -10.12 18.66 20.07
C PHE A 113 -11.10 17.55 20.48
N LYS A 114 -10.61 16.48 21.13
CA LYS A 114 -11.44 15.39 21.68
C LYS A 114 -12.52 15.89 22.65
N LYS A 115 -12.25 16.97 23.40
CA LYS A 115 -13.23 17.57 24.34
C LYS A 115 -14.49 18.08 23.64
N TYR A 116 -14.40 18.50 22.39
CA TYR A 116 -15.52 19.10 21.65
C TYR A 116 -16.31 18.09 20.82
N PHE A 117 -15.71 16.93 20.48
CA PHE A 117 -16.32 15.94 19.61
C PHE A 117 -16.50 14.61 20.32
N ARG A 118 -17.72 14.35 20.82
CA ARG A 118 -18.11 13.08 21.48
C ARG A 118 -17.81 11.82 20.67
N ILE A 119 -17.83 11.90 19.34
CA ILE A 119 -17.51 10.75 18.46
C ILE A 119 -16.03 10.30 18.60
N MET A 120 -15.16 11.19 19.08
CA MET A 120 -13.73 10.89 19.30
C MET A 120 -13.47 10.17 20.62
N GLU A 121 -14.48 10.01 21.48
CA GLU A 121 -14.39 9.23 22.73
C GLU A 121 -14.14 7.73 22.46
N PHE A 122 -14.56 7.24 21.29
CA PHE A 122 -14.24 5.90 20.79
C PHE A 122 -12.77 5.72 20.38
N ILE A 123 -12.03 6.81 20.20
CA ILE A 123 -10.62 6.78 19.78
C ILE A 123 -9.75 7.10 21.00
N SER A 124 -9.56 6.14 21.91
CA SER A 124 -8.59 6.28 23.00
C SER A 124 -7.15 6.42 22.46
N ILE A 125 -6.21 6.94 23.26
CA ILE A 125 -4.80 7.05 22.84
C ILE A 125 -4.18 5.66 22.69
N GLU A 126 -4.58 4.71 23.53
CA GLU A 126 -4.20 3.29 23.42
C GLU A 126 -4.70 2.68 22.09
N ASN A 127 -5.87 3.09 21.60
CA ASN A 127 -6.39 2.67 20.29
C ASN A 127 -5.63 3.27 19.10
N MET A 128 -4.79 4.30 19.30
CA MET A 128 -4.09 4.95 18.17
C MET A 128 -3.00 4.06 17.58
N GLU A 129 -2.30 3.27 18.40
CA GLU A 129 -1.29 2.34 17.89
C GLU A 129 -1.94 1.24 17.04
N TYR A 130 -2.99 0.60 17.55
CA TYR A 130 -3.79 -0.38 16.81
C TYR A 130 -4.35 0.21 15.51
N PHE A 131 -4.82 1.46 15.55
CA PHE A 131 -5.30 2.17 14.37
C PHE A 131 -4.20 2.31 13.31
N TRP A 132 -3.00 2.78 13.66
CA TRP A 132 -1.92 2.96 12.69
C TRP A 132 -1.41 1.63 12.13
N ILE A 133 -1.36 0.57 12.95
CA ILE A 133 -1.02 -0.78 12.50
C ILE A 133 -2.05 -1.26 11.46
N MET A 134 -3.35 -1.20 11.80
CA MET A 134 -4.43 -1.60 10.88
C MET A 134 -4.44 -0.76 9.59
N PHE A 135 -4.29 0.56 9.73
CA PHE A 135 -4.31 1.49 8.61
C PHE A 135 -3.14 1.26 7.66
N SER A 136 -1.93 1.01 8.19
CA SER A 136 -0.78 0.63 7.36
C SER A 136 -1.02 -0.67 6.61
N GLY A 137 -1.65 -1.66 7.24
CA GLY A 137 -2.04 -2.92 6.62
C GLY A 137 -3.01 -2.74 5.45
N VAL A 138 -4.06 -1.92 5.63
CA VAL A 138 -5.03 -1.59 4.58
C VAL A 138 -4.34 -0.92 3.39
N LEU A 139 -3.51 0.10 3.65
CA LEU A 139 -2.78 0.81 2.59
C LEU A 139 -1.82 -0.12 1.83
N PHE A 140 -1.15 -1.03 2.53
CA PHE A 140 -0.27 -2.02 1.93
C PHE A 140 -1.01 -2.93 0.95
N VAL A 141 -2.14 -3.53 1.37
CA VAL A 141 -2.92 -4.42 0.50
C VAL A 141 -3.59 -3.68 -0.66
N MET A 142 -3.91 -2.39 -0.50
CA MET A 142 -4.48 -1.58 -1.57
C MET A 142 -3.46 -1.33 -2.69
N ASN A 143 -2.27 -0.81 -2.34
CA ASN A 143 -1.31 -0.28 -3.30
C ASN A 143 -0.07 -1.14 -3.50
N GLU A 144 0.70 -1.41 -2.45
CA GLU A 144 2.01 -2.05 -2.60
C GLU A 144 1.89 -3.51 -3.04
N LEU A 145 0.87 -4.22 -2.54
CA LEU A 145 0.60 -5.59 -2.94
C LEU A 145 0.25 -5.71 -4.43
N ASN A 146 -0.35 -4.67 -5.02
CA ASN A 146 -0.61 -4.61 -6.46
C ASN A 146 0.68 -4.62 -7.29
N ILE A 147 1.69 -3.86 -6.83
CA ILE A 147 3.00 -3.78 -7.51
C ILE A 147 3.70 -5.13 -7.42
N VAL A 148 3.66 -5.79 -6.26
CA VAL A 148 4.22 -7.14 -6.07
C VAL A 148 3.53 -8.15 -6.99
N ILE A 149 2.20 -8.15 -7.06
CA ILE A 149 1.44 -9.05 -7.95
C ILE A 149 1.83 -8.85 -9.41
N ARG A 150 2.04 -7.60 -9.85
CA ARG A 150 2.48 -7.30 -11.23
C ARG A 150 3.86 -7.85 -11.53
N ILE A 151 4.82 -7.67 -10.62
CA ILE A 151 6.17 -8.23 -10.77
C ILE A 151 6.10 -9.75 -10.85
N LEU A 152 5.27 -10.41 -10.04
CA LEU A 152 5.12 -11.87 -10.07
C LEU A 152 4.50 -12.35 -11.39
N PHE A 153 3.51 -11.62 -11.93
CA PHE A 153 2.97 -11.94 -13.25
C PHE A 153 3.99 -11.77 -14.38
N GLU A 154 4.80 -10.70 -14.32
CA GLU A 154 5.92 -10.47 -15.25
C GLU A 154 6.94 -11.61 -15.16
N LEU A 155 7.31 -12.01 -13.93
CA LEU A 155 8.30 -13.05 -13.65
C LEU A 155 7.85 -14.43 -14.14
N PHE A 156 6.57 -14.77 -13.97
CA PHE A 156 6.03 -16.06 -14.40
C PHE A 156 5.66 -16.09 -15.89
N GLY A 157 5.87 -15.00 -16.64
CA GLY A 157 5.48 -14.93 -18.05
C GLY A 157 3.97 -15.04 -18.27
N LEU A 158 3.18 -14.73 -17.24
CA LEU A 158 1.72 -14.81 -17.23
C LEU A 158 1.06 -13.54 -17.77
N ILE A 159 1.86 -12.51 -18.06
CA ILE A 159 1.41 -11.46 -18.95
C ILE A 159 1.27 -12.10 -20.33
N SER A 160 0.02 -12.31 -20.71
CA SER A 160 -0.36 -12.65 -22.06
C SER A 160 0.33 -11.69 -23.04
N ASN A 161 1.40 -12.17 -23.69
CA ASN A 161 1.70 -11.78 -25.07
C ASN A 161 0.76 -12.52 -26.04
N GLY A 162 -0.47 -12.81 -25.62
CA GLY A 162 -1.55 -13.23 -26.49
C GLY A 162 -2.04 -12.01 -27.23
N SER A 163 -1.53 -11.87 -28.46
CA SER A 163 -2.29 -11.54 -29.65
C SER A 163 -3.80 -11.36 -29.41
N ASP A 164 -4.16 -10.20 -28.90
CA ASP A 164 -5.26 -9.41 -29.41
C ASP A 164 -5.20 -8.07 -28.70
N GLU A 165 -4.86 -7.05 -29.47
CA GLU A 165 -5.39 -5.70 -29.30
C GLU A 165 -6.92 -5.72 -29.47
N GLN A 166 -7.63 -6.64 -28.80
CA GLN A 166 -9.03 -6.45 -28.51
C GLN A 166 -9.07 -5.31 -27.51
N VAL A 167 -9.19 -4.11 -28.07
CA VAL A 167 -9.74 -2.87 -27.54
C VAL A 167 -10.33 -3.07 -26.14
N THR A 168 -9.48 -3.31 -25.14
CA THR A 168 -9.93 -3.42 -23.77
C THR A 168 -10.12 -1.98 -23.39
N ASP A 169 -11.39 -1.55 -23.33
CA ASP A 169 -11.72 -0.17 -23.02
C ASP A 169 -10.90 0.20 -21.77
N LYS A 170 -10.25 1.37 -21.78
CA LYS A 170 -9.50 1.88 -20.63
C LYS A 170 -10.37 1.83 -19.36
N ASN A 171 -11.69 1.86 -19.50
CA ASN A 171 -12.66 1.68 -18.43
C ASN A 171 -12.71 0.25 -17.85
N GLU A 172 -12.62 -0.80 -18.67
CA GLU A 172 -12.61 -2.20 -18.19
C GLU A 172 -11.33 -2.51 -17.40
N LEU A 173 -10.18 -2.02 -17.87
CA LEU A 173 -8.91 -2.15 -17.15
C LEU A 173 -8.94 -1.42 -15.79
N LYS A 174 -9.62 -0.26 -15.72
CA LYS A 174 -9.83 0.46 -14.45
C LYS A 174 -10.78 -0.30 -13.52
N ALA A 175 -11.88 -0.84 -14.04
CA ALA A 175 -12.84 -1.62 -13.26
C ALA A 175 -12.19 -2.87 -12.66
N GLY A 176 -11.42 -3.63 -13.45
CA GLY A 176 -10.67 -4.79 -12.96
C GLY A 176 -9.69 -4.44 -11.83
N ARG A 177 -9.02 -3.27 -11.94
CA ARG A 177 -8.11 -2.78 -10.89
C ARG A 177 -8.85 -2.45 -9.59
N ILE A 178 -10.00 -1.76 -9.69
CA ILE A 178 -10.84 -1.43 -8.52
C ILE A 178 -11.37 -2.70 -7.86
N ILE A 179 -11.89 -3.66 -8.64
CA ILE A 179 -12.37 -4.94 -8.12
C ILE A 179 -11.25 -5.65 -7.34
N GLY A 180 -10.04 -5.69 -7.89
CA GLY A 180 -8.89 -6.28 -7.21
C GLY A 180 -8.57 -5.58 -5.88
N ILE A 181 -8.62 -4.25 -5.82
CA ILE A 181 -8.40 -3.50 -4.57
C ILE A 181 -9.48 -3.84 -3.54
N LEU A 182 -10.75 -3.83 -3.96
CA LEU A 182 -11.88 -4.13 -3.07
C LEU A 182 -11.80 -5.54 -2.50
N GLU A 183 -11.49 -6.54 -3.34
CA GLU A 183 -11.31 -7.93 -2.91
C GLU A 183 -10.22 -8.03 -1.84
N ARG A 184 -9.04 -7.43 -2.07
CA ARG A 184 -7.92 -7.50 -1.12
C ARG A 184 -8.26 -6.84 0.22
N VAL A 185 -8.96 -5.70 0.19
CA VAL A 185 -9.44 -5.01 1.41
C VAL A 185 -10.47 -5.87 2.15
N ILE A 186 -11.42 -6.48 1.44
CA ILE A 186 -12.42 -7.37 2.06
C ILE A 186 -11.73 -8.59 2.69
N ILE A 187 -10.82 -9.25 1.96
CA ILE A 187 -10.04 -10.38 2.49
C ILE A 187 -9.28 -9.97 3.74
N PHE A 188 -8.60 -8.82 3.71
CA PHE A 188 -7.89 -8.28 4.86
C PHE A 188 -8.82 -8.12 6.08
N ILE A 189 -9.95 -7.44 5.93
CA ILE A 189 -10.94 -7.24 7.01
C ILE A 189 -11.43 -8.58 7.57
N LEU A 190 -11.76 -9.55 6.71
CA LEU A 190 -12.26 -10.85 7.13
C LEU A 190 -11.21 -11.65 7.91
N VAL A 191 -9.94 -11.58 7.53
CA VAL A 191 -8.84 -12.25 8.27
C VAL A 191 -8.63 -11.63 9.65
N ILE A 192 -8.66 -10.29 9.74
CA ILE A 192 -8.63 -9.58 11.04
C ILE A 192 -9.81 -10.02 11.91
N ALA A 193 -11.00 -10.15 11.33
CA ALA A 193 -12.22 -10.59 12.02
C ALA A 193 -12.30 -12.11 12.30
N ASN A 194 -11.26 -12.90 12.00
CA ASN A 194 -11.25 -14.37 12.11
C ASN A 194 -12.28 -15.10 11.20
N GLN A 195 -12.81 -14.44 10.18
CA GLN A 195 -13.85 -14.98 9.28
C GLN A 195 -13.26 -15.61 8.02
N TYR A 196 -12.42 -16.63 8.18
CA TYR A 196 -11.78 -17.33 7.05
C TYR A 196 -12.78 -18.02 6.11
N GLY A 197 -13.92 -18.48 6.61
CA GLY A 197 -14.98 -19.07 5.79
C GLY A 197 -15.62 -18.04 4.83
N ALA A 198 -15.89 -16.83 5.33
CA ALA A 198 -16.43 -15.74 4.51
C ALA A 198 -15.44 -15.28 3.43
N MET A 199 -14.13 -15.37 3.68
CA MET A 199 -13.11 -15.10 2.66
C MET A 199 -13.27 -16.04 1.46
N GLY A 200 -13.55 -17.33 1.70
CA GLY A 200 -13.84 -18.30 0.64
C GLY A 200 -15.04 -17.91 -0.23
N LEU A 201 -16.09 -17.33 0.38
CA LEU A 201 -17.26 -16.84 -0.35
C LEU A 201 -16.92 -15.67 -1.29
N VAL A 202 -16.04 -14.76 -0.87
CA VAL A 202 -15.61 -13.61 -1.70
C VAL A 202 -14.86 -14.11 -2.94
N ILE A 203 -13.93 -15.05 -2.75
CA ILE A 203 -13.17 -15.65 -3.86
C ILE A 203 -14.11 -16.42 -4.79
N ALA A 204 -15.03 -17.21 -4.24
CA ALA A 204 -16.02 -17.96 -5.02
C ALA A 204 -16.95 -17.03 -5.82
N ALA A 205 -17.43 -15.95 -5.22
CA ALA A 205 -18.28 -14.97 -5.89
C ALA A 205 -17.56 -14.31 -7.09
N LYS A 206 -16.27 -14.00 -6.94
CA LYS A 206 -15.45 -13.46 -8.04
C LYS A 206 -15.28 -14.46 -9.19
N ALA A 207 -15.02 -15.73 -8.87
CA ALA A 207 -14.92 -16.80 -9.88
C ALA A 207 -16.27 -17.02 -10.58
N PHE A 208 -17.37 -17.05 -9.83
CA PHE A 208 -18.72 -17.22 -10.36
C PHE A 208 -19.11 -16.09 -11.33
N ALA A 209 -18.81 -14.83 -10.98
CA ALA A 209 -19.10 -13.68 -11.82
C ALA A 209 -18.40 -13.74 -13.19
N ARG A 210 -17.28 -14.47 -13.30
CA ARG A 210 -16.51 -14.64 -14.54
C ARG A 210 -16.65 -16.03 -15.16
N PHE A 211 -17.56 -16.86 -14.66
CA PHE A 211 -17.69 -18.27 -15.08
C PHE A 211 -17.86 -18.44 -16.60
N LYS A 212 -18.71 -17.61 -17.24
CA LYS A 212 -18.92 -17.66 -18.70
C LYS A 212 -17.67 -17.31 -19.53
N ALA A 213 -16.77 -16.50 -18.99
CA ALA A 213 -15.52 -16.15 -19.67
C ALA A 213 -14.42 -17.20 -19.44
N MET A 214 -14.62 -18.16 -18.53
CA MET A 214 -13.67 -19.25 -18.26
C MET A 214 -13.72 -20.38 -19.31
N ASP A 215 -14.58 -20.29 -20.32
CA ASP A 215 -14.61 -21.24 -21.45
C ASP A 215 -13.34 -21.12 -22.30
N GLU A 216 -12.68 -19.96 -22.30
CA GLU A 216 -11.37 -19.76 -22.92
C GLU A 216 -10.24 -20.19 -21.95
N LYS A 217 -9.59 -21.33 -22.26
CA LYS A 217 -8.56 -21.94 -21.40
C LYS A 217 -7.48 -20.94 -20.94
N ASN A 218 -6.89 -20.18 -21.86
CA ASN A 218 -5.81 -19.25 -21.53
C ASN A 218 -6.28 -18.12 -20.61
N PHE A 219 -7.50 -17.60 -20.84
CA PHE A 219 -8.10 -16.58 -19.98
C PHE A 219 -8.46 -17.15 -18.60
N ALA A 220 -9.00 -18.37 -18.54
CA ALA A 220 -9.33 -19.05 -17.30
C ALA A 220 -8.09 -19.27 -16.42
N GLU A 221 -6.98 -19.74 -17.00
CA GLU A 221 -5.71 -19.92 -16.29
C GLU A 221 -5.18 -18.59 -15.75
N TYR A 222 -5.19 -17.52 -16.58
CA TYR A 222 -4.77 -16.18 -16.16
C TYR A 222 -5.60 -15.66 -14.97
N VAL A 223 -6.93 -15.74 -15.06
CA VAL A 223 -7.85 -15.25 -14.00
C VAL A 223 -7.71 -16.08 -12.72
N LEU A 224 -7.55 -17.40 -12.85
CA LEU A 224 -7.41 -18.31 -11.72
C LEU A 224 -6.10 -18.04 -10.97
N ILE A 225 -4.96 -18.01 -11.69
CA ILE A 225 -3.66 -17.73 -11.08
C ILE A 225 -3.68 -16.34 -10.43
N GLY A 226 -4.24 -15.34 -11.11
CA GLY A 226 -4.31 -13.98 -10.57
C GLY A 226 -5.13 -13.86 -9.30
N THR A 227 -6.28 -14.52 -9.25
CA THR A 227 -7.17 -14.47 -8.09
C THR A 227 -6.55 -15.22 -6.91
N LEU A 228 -6.02 -16.43 -7.12
CA LEU A 228 -5.39 -17.20 -6.06
C LEU A 228 -4.13 -16.52 -5.52
N LEU A 229 -3.28 -15.97 -6.38
CA LEU A 229 -2.08 -15.25 -5.97
C LEU A 229 -2.43 -14.01 -5.14
N SER A 230 -3.39 -13.21 -5.61
CA SER A 230 -3.84 -12.00 -4.90
C SER A 230 -4.45 -12.33 -3.55
N ALA A 231 -5.28 -13.37 -3.47
CA ALA A 231 -5.89 -13.83 -2.23
C ALA A 231 -4.84 -14.34 -1.23
N LEU A 232 -3.88 -15.16 -1.70
CA LEU A 232 -2.81 -15.71 -0.87
C LEU A 232 -1.94 -14.60 -0.27
N LEU A 233 -1.51 -13.64 -1.10
CA LEU A 233 -0.69 -12.52 -0.65
C LEU A 233 -1.46 -11.60 0.32
N SER A 234 -2.76 -11.41 0.10
CA SER A 234 -3.61 -10.62 1.00
C SER A 234 -3.79 -11.31 2.34
N LEU A 235 -4.02 -12.63 2.34
CA LEU A 235 -4.10 -13.44 3.55
C LEU A 235 -2.79 -13.38 4.34
N PHE A 236 -1.64 -13.56 3.69
CA PHE A 236 -0.35 -13.50 4.35
C PHE A 236 -0.11 -12.12 5.00
N SER A 237 -0.39 -11.06 4.25
CA SER A 237 -0.26 -9.68 4.74
C SER A 237 -1.17 -9.41 5.93
N ALA A 238 -2.43 -9.85 5.87
CA ALA A 238 -3.41 -9.68 6.93
C ALA A 238 -3.04 -10.47 8.19
N VAL A 239 -2.50 -11.69 8.05
CA VAL A 239 -2.00 -12.48 9.19
C VAL A 239 -0.81 -11.79 9.86
N ILE A 240 0.15 -11.25 9.11
CA ILE A 240 1.27 -10.49 9.68
C ILE A 240 0.76 -9.31 10.52
N ILE A 241 -0.15 -8.51 9.95
CA ILE A 241 -0.72 -7.37 10.66
C ILE A 241 -1.49 -7.81 11.90
N LYS A 242 -2.26 -8.90 11.80
CA LYS A 242 -2.98 -9.47 12.94
C LYS A 242 -2.05 -9.90 14.08
N THR A 243 -0.93 -10.54 13.77
CA THR A 243 0.08 -10.92 14.77
C THR A 243 0.70 -9.68 15.44
N MET A 244 0.84 -8.55 14.71
CA MET A 244 1.28 -7.28 15.30
C MET A 244 0.24 -6.61 16.20
N LEU A 245 -1.04 -6.98 16.08
CA LEU A 245 -2.13 -6.46 16.92
C LEU A 245 -2.38 -7.31 18.18
N MET A 246 -1.79 -8.51 18.27
CA MET A 246 -1.91 -9.43 19.42
C MET A 246 -0.82 -9.15 20.45
#